data_AF-A0A973SKM2-F1
#
_entry.id   AF-A0A973SKM2-F1
#
_cell.length_a   1.000
_cell.length_b   1.000
_cell.length_c   1.000
_cell.angle_alpha   90.00
_cell.angle_beta   90.00
_cell.angle_gamma   90.00
#
_symmetry.space_group_name_H-M   'P 1'
#
loop_
_entity.id
_entity.type
_entity.pdbx_description
1 polymer ?
#
loop_
_entity_poly.entity_id
_entity_poly.type
_entity_poly.pdbx_seq_one_letter_code
_entity_poly.pdbx_strand_id
1 'polypeptide(L)'
;ACYEGVAVPPLESTYAEVAARQSARTADELPGARAYWQDRWADPRELRLPGLTGVSVAAAPGSALDFALEGLGGIAGRLEVTRFEAVMAAFVVLLHAYGNARPAVGVDLSTRTERSRDHVGAFVNELPVIAAPDGGTFAAFARNLRADLRQLYRHRDVPLARAVDGIGPRAALTPVSLSYRRRPESSPLFPGLGASVEWMMFNGWVRNTLHLQIVDDHPSTAARIQYDPALLPTTGAERVRDDLTTLLAALAADPDTPLDRLPLPAPAPLAAMTVAAPAPKAGQVDAVLLKEIQAIFAKELELDDVEPDDDLFDLGGHSLTITQIMASAQQRYGVELSFELFIDDATATAVAAEIERLREQSC
;
A
#
# COMPACT_ATOMS: atom_id res chain seq x y z
N ALA A 1 10.89 4.48 31.70
CA ALA A 1 9.76 5.14 32.40
C ALA A 1 8.97 4.16 33.28
N CYS A 2 7.93 3.45 32.80
CA CYS A 2 7.12 2.56 33.68
C CYS A 2 7.96 1.48 34.39
N TYR A 3 8.91 0.87 33.67
CA TYR A 3 9.84 -0.14 34.23
C TYR A 3 10.85 0.42 35.24
N GLU A 4 10.99 1.74 35.33
CA GLU A 4 11.86 2.45 36.27
C GLU A 4 11.05 3.10 37.40
N GLY A 5 9.75 2.78 37.51
CA GLY A 5 8.85 3.39 38.49
C GLY A 5 8.49 4.85 38.19
N VAL A 6 8.81 5.36 37.00
CA VAL A 6 8.46 6.72 36.57
C VAL A 6 7.04 6.70 36.01
N ALA A 7 6.16 7.50 36.60
CA ALA A 7 4.80 7.71 36.11
C ALA A 7 4.82 8.37 34.73
N VAL A 8 4.11 7.77 33.77
CA VAL A 8 3.94 8.33 32.43
C VAL A 8 2.66 9.18 32.44
N PRO A 9 2.72 10.45 31.98
CA PRO A 9 1.52 11.28 31.91
C PRO A 9 0.47 10.65 30.98
N PRO A 10 -0.83 10.87 31.24
CA PRO A 10 -1.88 10.40 30.34
C PRO A 10 -1.73 11.07 28.97
N LEU A 11 -2.17 10.37 27.91
CA LEU A 11 -2.26 10.96 26.57
C LEU A 11 -3.26 12.11 26.56
N GLU A 12 -2.97 13.15 25.77
CA GLU A 12 -3.83 14.33 25.64
C GLU A 12 -5.20 14.03 25.01
N SER A 13 -5.32 12.94 24.26
CA SER A 13 -6.57 12.51 23.64
C SER A 13 -6.62 10.99 23.41
N THR A 14 -7.81 10.48 23.14
CA THR A 14 -8.03 9.10 22.73
C THR A 14 -7.79 8.92 21.22
N TYR A 15 -7.56 7.69 20.78
CA TYR A 15 -7.44 7.39 19.34
C TYR A 15 -8.72 7.73 18.56
N ALA A 16 -9.90 7.53 19.17
CA ALA A 16 -11.18 7.87 18.56
C ALA A 16 -11.29 9.38 18.25
N GLU A 17 -10.88 10.24 19.19
CA GLU A 17 -10.84 11.69 18.96
C GLU A 17 -9.82 12.08 17.89
N VAL A 18 -8.69 11.38 17.83
CA VAL A 18 -7.70 11.58 16.76
C VAL A 18 -8.29 11.19 15.40
N ALA A 19 -8.97 10.05 15.31
CA ALA A 19 -9.61 9.56 14.08
C ALA A 19 -10.71 10.52 13.60
N ALA A 20 -11.54 11.05 14.50
CA ALA A 20 -12.56 12.05 14.16
C ALA A 20 -11.94 13.33 13.57
N ARG A 21 -10.86 13.83 14.18
CA ARG A 21 -10.12 15.00 13.65
C ARG A 21 -9.44 14.71 12.31
N GLN A 22 -8.93 13.49 12.12
CA GLN A 22 -8.35 13.07 10.86
C GLN A 22 -9.43 13.02 9.77
N SER A 23 -10.60 12.44 10.04
CA SER A 23 -11.72 12.38 9.11
C SER A 23 -12.16 13.77 8.66
N ALA A 24 -12.33 14.71 9.60
CA ALA A 24 -12.65 16.11 9.28
C ALA A 24 -11.59 16.76 8.36
N ARG A 25 -10.29 16.59 8.67
CA ARG A 25 -9.20 17.10 7.84
C ARG A 25 -9.21 16.48 6.44
N THR A 26 -9.42 15.17 6.35
CA THR A 26 -9.53 14.45 5.07
C THR A 26 -10.68 15.00 4.23
N ALA A 27 -11.84 15.28 4.83
CA ALA A 27 -12.98 15.88 4.13
C ALA A 27 -12.66 17.29 3.59
N ASP A 28 -12.00 18.12 4.38
CA ASP A 28 -11.58 19.47 3.98
C ASP A 28 -10.56 19.46 2.82
N GLU A 29 -9.63 18.50 2.83
CA GLU A 29 -8.57 18.37 1.81
C GLU A 29 -9.03 17.64 0.54
N LEU A 30 -10.17 16.95 0.59
CA LEU A 30 -10.66 16.09 -0.48
C LEU A 30 -10.82 16.79 -1.84
N PRO A 31 -11.40 18.01 -1.96
CA PRO A 31 -11.52 18.67 -3.26
C PRO A 31 -10.16 18.94 -3.93
N GLY A 32 -9.16 19.32 -3.14
CA GLY A 32 -7.79 19.52 -3.63
C GLY A 32 -7.12 18.23 -4.05
N ALA A 33 -7.34 17.13 -3.31
CA ALA A 33 -6.86 15.82 -3.68
C ALA A 33 -7.52 15.29 -4.97
N ARG A 34 -8.84 15.45 -5.14
CA ARG A 34 -9.55 15.09 -6.38
C ARG A 34 -8.95 15.81 -7.60
N ALA A 35 -8.75 17.12 -7.50
CA ALA A 35 -8.13 17.92 -8.55
C ALA A 35 -6.67 17.49 -8.84
N TYR A 36 -5.91 17.14 -7.80
CA TYR A 36 -4.53 16.65 -7.97
C TYR A 36 -4.49 15.31 -8.70
N TRP A 37 -5.40 14.39 -8.40
CA TRP A 37 -5.36 13.01 -8.91
C TRP A 37 -6.05 12.78 -10.25
N GLN A 38 -6.96 13.68 -10.67
CA GLN A 38 -7.81 13.53 -11.86
C GLN A 38 -7.09 13.01 -13.12
N ASP A 39 -5.90 13.54 -13.44
CA ASP A 39 -5.10 13.13 -14.60
C ASP A 39 -3.78 12.43 -14.24
N ARG A 40 -3.59 12.13 -12.95
CA ARG A 40 -2.35 11.54 -12.43
C ARG A 40 -2.48 10.05 -12.16
N TRP A 41 -3.67 9.56 -11.83
CA TRP A 41 -3.86 8.16 -11.48
C TRP A 41 -4.33 7.32 -12.67
N ALA A 42 -3.69 6.17 -12.84
CA ALA A 42 -4.18 5.06 -13.65
C ALA A 42 -3.85 3.77 -12.90
N ASP A 43 -4.83 2.89 -12.72
CA ASP A 43 -4.67 1.64 -11.96
C ASP A 43 -3.63 0.72 -12.66
N PRO A 44 -2.44 0.48 -12.06
CA PRO A 44 -1.38 -0.26 -12.72
C PRO A 44 -1.69 -1.76 -12.72
N ARG A 45 -2.18 -2.25 -13.87
CA ARG A 45 -2.51 -3.67 -14.08
C ARG A 45 -1.42 -4.49 -14.75
N GLU A 46 -0.31 -3.85 -15.08
CA GLU A 46 0.81 -4.46 -15.78
C GLU A 46 2.11 -4.16 -15.05
N LEU A 47 3.04 -5.11 -15.09
CA LEU A 47 4.35 -4.96 -14.46
C LEU A 47 5.38 -5.77 -15.23
N ARG A 48 6.57 -5.19 -15.38
CA ARG A 48 7.77 -5.89 -15.86
C ARG A 48 8.77 -6.02 -14.73
N LEU A 49 9.04 -7.27 -14.33
CA LEU A 49 10.14 -7.65 -13.45
C LEU A 49 10.80 -8.93 -14.01
N PRO A 50 12.09 -9.17 -13.73
CA PRO A 50 12.78 -10.38 -14.19
C PRO A 50 12.08 -11.67 -13.71
N GLY A 51 11.66 -12.51 -14.66
CA GLY A 51 11.03 -13.82 -14.35
C GLY A 51 9.58 -13.75 -13.88
N LEU A 52 8.94 -12.57 -13.89
CA LEU A 52 7.57 -12.39 -13.44
C LEU A 52 6.56 -13.10 -14.35
N THR A 53 5.59 -13.81 -13.76
CA THR A 53 4.56 -14.58 -14.47
C THR A 53 3.15 -14.01 -14.33
N GLY A 54 2.91 -13.16 -13.33
CA GLY A 54 1.63 -12.50 -13.10
C GLY A 54 1.76 -11.30 -12.15
N VAL A 55 0.66 -10.59 -11.92
CA VAL A 55 0.64 -9.35 -11.13
C VAL A 55 -0.51 -9.42 -10.11
N SER A 56 -0.27 -8.96 -8.88
CA SER A 56 -1.25 -8.96 -7.80
C SER A 56 -1.11 -7.75 -6.89
N VAL A 57 -2.25 -7.31 -6.35
CA VAL A 57 -2.38 -6.31 -5.27
C VAL A 57 -3.15 -6.88 -4.07
N ALA A 58 -3.34 -8.20 -4.07
CA ALA A 58 -3.94 -8.95 -2.98
C ALA A 58 -2.87 -9.51 -2.04
N ALA A 59 -3.26 -9.83 -0.82
CA ALA A 59 -2.38 -10.49 0.13
C ALA A 59 -2.21 -11.98 -0.24
N ALA A 60 -0.99 -12.47 -0.17
CA ALA A 60 -0.65 -13.86 -0.45
C ALA A 60 0.50 -14.35 0.45
N PRO A 61 0.69 -15.67 0.60
CA PRO A 61 1.91 -16.22 1.19
C PRO A 61 3.14 -15.65 0.48
N GLY A 62 4.06 -15.07 1.24
CA GLY A 62 5.22 -14.36 0.70
C GLY A 62 6.55 -15.03 1.05
N SER A 63 7.58 -14.66 0.29
CA SER A 63 8.98 -14.92 0.62
C SER A 63 9.73 -13.59 0.80
N ALA A 64 10.87 -13.63 1.51
CA ALA A 64 11.65 -12.45 1.83
C ALA A 64 13.14 -12.64 1.50
N LEU A 65 13.79 -11.59 1.02
CA LEU A 65 15.23 -11.50 0.79
C LEU A 65 15.80 -10.28 1.51
N ASP A 66 16.67 -10.52 2.48
CA ASP A 66 17.38 -9.49 3.24
C ASP A 66 18.70 -9.10 2.58
N PHE A 67 19.00 -7.80 2.61
CA PHE A 67 20.24 -7.23 2.10
C PHE A 67 20.50 -5.85 2.71
N ALA A 68 21.67 -5.28 2.41
CA ALA A 68 22.06 -3.95 2.86
C ALA A 68 22.19 -3.00 1.67
N LEU A 69 21.79 -1.74 1.88
CA LEU A 69 22.01 -0.65 0.95
C LEU A 69 23.17 0.21 1.45
N GLU A 70 24.20 0.33 0.64
CA GLU A 70 25.39 1.11 0.96
C GLU A 70 25.42 2.44 0.20
N GLY A 71 26.21 3.40 0.68
CA GLY A 71 26.46 4.66 -0.03
C GLY A 71 25.30 5.66 -0.09
N LEU A 72 24.10 5.32 0.41
CA LEU A 72 22.91 6.18 0.36
C LEU A 72 23.13 7.57 0.96
N GLY A 73 23.86 7.67 2.07
CA GLY A 73 24.19 8.97 2.68
C GLY A 73 25.03 9.86 1.76
N GLY A 74 26.02 9.29 1.07
CA GLY A 74 26.86 10.01 0.12
C GLY A 74 26.09 10.43 -1.14
N ILE A 75 25.24 9.55 -1.67
CA ILE A 75 24.36 9.85 -2.80
C ILE A 75 23.42 11.00 -2.44
N ALA A 76 22.68 10.86 -1.32
CA ALA A 76 21.73 11.85 -0.84
C ALA A 76 22.40 13.22 -0.59
N GLY A 77 23.59 13.22 0.03
CA GLY A 77 24.37 14.42 0.29
C GLY A 77 24.77 15.17 -0.98
N ARG A 78 25.34 14.48 -1.99
CA ARG A 78 25.74 15.11 -3.27
C ARG A 78 24.57 15.63 -4.08
N LEU A 79 23.43 14.95 -3.99
CA LEU A 79 22.22 15.33 -4.74
C LEU A 79 21.37 16.39 -4.02
N GLU A 80 21.67 16.68 -2.74
CA GLU A 80 20.88 17.52 -1.84
C GLU A 80 19.44 17.03 -1.65
N VAL A 81 19.25 15.71 -1.71
CA VAL A 81 17.99 15.00 -1.50
C VAL A 81 18.02 14.19 -0.20
N THR A 82 16.88 13.71 0.29
CA THR A 82 16.85 12.77 1.41
C THR A 82 17.26 11.37 0.96
N ARG A 83 17.69 10.50 1.90
CA ARG A 83 17.99 9.08 1.57
C ARG A 83 16.77 8.35 1.01
N PHE A 84 15.57 8.66 1.51
CA PHE A 84 14.31 8.18 0.96
C PHE A 84 14.12 8.64 -0.51
N GLU A 85 14.31 9.94 -0.79
CA GLU A 85 14.21 10.47 -2.16
C GLU A 85 15.22 9.80 -3.11
N ALA A 86 16.45 9.56 -2.65
CA ALA A 86 17.49 8.88 -3.44
C ALA A 86 17.12 7.42 -3.76
N VAL A 87 16.70 6.63 -2.77
CA VAL A 87 16.34 5.22 -3.00
C VAL A 87 15.06 5.10 -3.81
N MET A 88 14.08 5.99 -3.60
CA MET A 88 12.86 6.06 -4.40
C MET A 88 13.19 6.35 -5.87
N ALA A 89 14.07 7.33 -6.14
CA ALA A 89 14.51 7.65 -7.50
C ALA A 89 15.24 6.47 -8.15
N ALA A 90 16.16 5.82 -7.43
CA ALA A 90 16.87 4.64 -7.93
C ALA A 90 15.91 3.49 -8.26
N PHE A 91 14.91 3.25 -7.40
CA PHE A 91 13.94 2.19 -7.61
C PHE A 91 13.04 2.47 -8.82
N VAL A 92 12.57 3.72 -9.00
CA VAL A 92 11.81 4.12 -10.19
C VAL A 92 12.63 3.99 -11.46
N VAL A 93 13.90 4.41 -11.46
CA VAL A 93 14.82 4.24 -12.61
C VAL A 93 15.02 2.76 -12.93
N LEU A 94 15.17 1.91 -11.92
CA LEU A 94 15.30 0.46 -12.11
C LEU A 94 14.04 -0.15 -12.73
N LEU A 95 12.86 0.19 -12.21
CA LEU A 95 11.59 -0.26 -12.78
C LEU A 95 11.42 0.24 -14.22
N HIS A 96 11.82 1.48 -14.51
CA HIS A 96 11.82 2.00 -15.87
C HIS A 96 12.76 1.22 -16.79
N ALA A 97 13.95 0.85 -16.32
CA ALA A 97 14.91 0.04 -17.08
C ALA A 97 14.37 -1.37 -17.41
N TYR A 98 13.56 -1.97 -16.53
CA TYR A 98 12.83 -3.20 -16.86
C TYR A 98 11.75 -3.02 -17.94
N GLY A 99 11.53 -1.80 -18.44
CA GLY A 99 10.61 -1.49 -19.53
C GLY A 99 9.25 -0.98 -19.08
N ASN A 100 9.09 -0.63 -17.79
CA ASN A 100 7.86 -0.01 -17.31
C ASN A 100 7.87 1.47 -17.74
N ALA A 101 6.95 1.86 -18.65
CA ALA A 101 6.97 3.20 -19.25
C ALA A 101 6.73 4.32 -18.22
N ARG A 102 5.77 4.12 -17.31
CA ARG A 102 5.47 5.00 -16.18
C ARG A 102 5.31 4.18 -14.90
N PRO A 103 6.41 3.78 -14.23
CA PRO A 103 6.35 3.02 -12.99
C PRO A 103 5.46 3.71 -11.95
N ALA A 104 4.55 2.93 -11.36
CA ALA A 104 3.70 3.35 -10.25
C ALA A 104 4.12 2.55 -9.00
N VAL A 105 4.63 3.26 -7.99
CA VAL A 105 5.11 2.65 -6.74
C VAL A 105 4.30 3.20 -5.58
N GLY A 106 3.60 2.33 -4.88
CA GLY A 106 2.87 2.65 -3.66
C GLY A 106 3.85 2.96 -2.54
N VAL A 107 3.67 4.08 -1.86
CA VAL A 107 4.54 4.51 -0.76
C VAL A 107 3.72 4.70 0.49
N ASP A 108 4.17 4.05 1.56
CA ASP A 108 3.56 4.17 2.88
C ASP A 108 3.96 5.49 3.53
N LEU A 109 3.00 6.40 3.71
CA LEU A 109 3.19 7.72 4.29
C LEU A 109 2.57 7.79 5.68
N SER A 110 3.33 8.32 6.65
CA SER A 110 2.80 8.58 7.98
C SER A 110 1.82 9.76 7.96
N THR A 111 0.63 9.55 8.54
CA THR A 111 -0.36 10.60 8.81
C THR A 111 -0.24 11.15 10.24
N ARG A 112 0.81 10.75 10.98
CA ARG A 112 1.06 11.29 12.33
C ARG A 112 1.36 12.78 12.26
N THR A 113 0.77 13.50 13.21
CA THR A 113 1.10 14.89 13.53
C THR A 113 1.92 14.92 14.82
N GLU A 114 2.41 16.10 15.21
CA GLU A 114 3.09 16.26 16.49
C GLU A 114 2.21 15.81 17.67
N ARG A 115 0.92 16.15 17.64
CA ARG A 115 -0.06 15.78 18.68
C ARG A 115 -0.38 14.29 18.74
N SER A 116 -0.29 13.59 17.62
CA SER A 116 -0.57 12.15 17.55
C SER A 116 0.69 11.29 17.59
N ARG A 117 1.87 11.87 17.85
CA ARG A 117 3.16 11.16 17.84
C ARG A 117 3.16 9.95 18.77
N ASP A 118 2.64 10.12 19.97
CA ASP A 118 2.72 9.11 21.04
C ASP A 118 1.46 8.22 21.12
N HIS A 119 0.50 8.40 20.19
CA HIS A 119 -0.74 7.64 20.19
C HIS A 119 -0.55 6.27 19.53
N VAL A 120 -1.14 5.22 20.10
CA VAL A 120 -1.22 3.90 19.45
C VAL A 120 -2.38 3.90 18.46
N GLY A 121 -2.15 3.41 17.24
CA GLY A 121 -3.18 3.30 16.20
C GLY A 121 -2.63 3.35 14.77
N ALA A 122 -3.54 3.31 13.79
CA ALA A 122 -3.21 3.26 12.36
C ALA A 122 -2.99 4.68 11.81
N PHE A 123 -1.72 5.06 11.63
CA PHE A 123 -1.33 6.36 11.10
C PHE A 123 -0.50 6.21 9.83
N VAL A 124 -1.01 5.43 8.89
CA VAL A 124 -0.39 5.19 7.59
C VAL A 124 -1.43 5.36 6.50
N ASN A 125 -1.04 6.03 5.42
CA ASN A 125 -1.80 6.12 4.18
C ASN A 125 -0.85 5.75 3.04
N GLU A 126 -1.28 4.90 2.13
CA GLU A 126 -0.49 4.55 0.95
C GLU A 126 -0.91 5.45 -0.22
N LEU A 127 0.08 6.10 -0.85
CA LEU A 127 -0.15 6.90 -2.06
C LEU A 127 0.83 6.49 -3.16
N PRO A 128 0.43 6.57 -4.44
CA PRO A 128 1.28 6.15 -5.54
C PRO A 128 2.23 7.28 -5.93
N VAL A 129 3.48 6.93 -6.15
CA VAL A 129 4.45 7.78 -6.82
C VAL A 129 4.58 7.28 -8.26
N ILE A 130 4.12 8.11 -9.20
CA ILE A 130 4.13 7.81 -10.63
C ILE A 130 5.14 8.75 -11.30
N ALA A 131 6.28 8.20 -11.67
CA ALA A 131 7.37 8.98 -12.26
C ALA A 131 8.12 8.11 -13.26
N ALA A 132 8.66 8.73 -14.30
CA ALA A 132 9.55 8.10 -15.26
C ALA A 132 10.65 9.09 -15.62
N PRO A 133 11.90 8.64 -15.77
CA PRO A 133 12.94 9.49 -16.34
C PRO A 133 12.62 9.81 -17.81
N ASP A 134 12.91 11.04 -18.22
CA ASP A 134 12.75 11.55 -19.59
C ASP A 134 14.10 11.76 -20.30
N GLY A 135 15.16 11.09 -19.79
CA GLY A 135 16.54 11.24 -20.21
C GLY A 135 17.38 12.02 -19.18
N GLY A 136 18.51 12.57 -19.62
CA GLY A 136 19.38 13.36 -18.76
C GLY A 136 20.14 12.53 -17.71
N THR A 137 20.40 13.13 -16.55
CA THR A 137 21.19 12.53 -15.46
C THR A 137 20.30 12.06 -14.33
N PHE A 138 20.79 11.11 -13.53
CA PHE A 138 20.10 10.67 -12.32
C PHE A 138 19.87 11.84 -11.35
N ALA A 139 20.85 12.73 -11.21
CA ALA A 139 20.75 13.91 -10.36
C ALA A 139 19.59 14.82 -10.73
N ALA A 140 19.36 15.07 -12.03
CA ALA A 140 18.23 15.87 -12.49
C ALA A 140 16.90 15.18 -12.18
N PHE A 141 16.80 13.88 -12.47
CA PHE A 141 15.61 13.09 -12.17
C PHE A 141 15.28 13.06 -10.67
N ALA A 142 16.25 12.82 -9.80
CA ALA A 142 16.05 12.76 -8.35
C ALA A 142 15.57 14.10 -7.77
N ARG A 143 16.07 15.24 -8.29
CA ARG A 143 15.61 16.58 -7.87
C ARG A 143 14.18 16.87 -8.35
N ASN A 144 13.82 16.44 -9.56
CA ASN A 144 12.44 16.54 -10.06
C ASN A 144 11.49 15.67 -9.23
N LEU A 145 11.88 14.42 -8.95
CA LEU A 145 11.11 13.52 -8.10
C LEU A 145 10.88 14.09 -6.70
N ARG A 146 11.89 14.75 -6.10
CA ARG A 146 11.72 15.48 -4.83
C ARG A 146 10.68 16.59 -4.94
N ALA A 147 10.65 17.34 -6.04
CA ALA A 147 9.63 18.38 -6.25
C ALA A 147 8.22 17.77 -6.36
N ASP A 148 8.08 16.61 -6.99
CA ASP A 148 6.82 15.87 -7.09
C ASP A 148 6.38 15.28 -5.76
N LEU A 149 7.29 14.66 -5.01
CA LEU A 149 7.02 14.13 -3.66
C LEU A 149 6.54 15.25 -2.71
N ARG A 150 7.10 16.44 -2.82
CA ARG A 150 6.64 17.61 -2.03
C ARG A 150 5.21 18.03 -2.37
N GLN A 151 4.77 17.86 -3.61
CA GLN A 151 3.36 18.07 -3.98
C GLN A 151 2.50 16.96 -3.41
N LEU A 152 2.92 15.70 -3.57
CA LEU A 152 2.22 14.52 -3.04
C LEU A 152 1.99 14.61 -1.52
N TYR A 153 2.98 15.06 -0.75
CA TYR A 153 2.88 15.17 0.71
C TYR A 153 1.78 16.11 1.20
N ARG A 154 1.32 17.05 0.36
CA ARG A 154 0.19 17.93 0.69
C ARG A 154 -1.15 17.21 0.70
N HIS A 155 -1.20 16.00 0.13
CA HIS A 155 -2.40 15.18 0.02
C HIS A 155 -2.30 13.88 0.84
N ARG A 156 -1.26 13.74 1.67
CA ARG A 156 -0.96 12.50 2.42
C ARG A 156 -2.08 12.05 3.36
N ASP A 157 -2.95 12.96 3.79
CA ASP A 157 -4.04 12.66 4.71
C ASP A 157 -5.31 12.16 4.00
N VAL A 158 -5.38 12.27 2.66
CA VAL A 158 -6.53 11.82 1.87
C VAL A 158 -6.22 10.45 1.25
N PRO A 159 -6.99 9.39 1.59
CA PRO A 159 -6.86 8.10 0.92
C PRO A 159 -7.16 8.23 -0.58
N LEU A 160 -6.35 7.59 -1.43
CA LEU A 160 -6.54 7.71 -2.88
C LEU A 160 -7.93 7.26 -3.33
N ALA A 161 -8.46 6.17 -2.76
CA ALA A 161 -9.79 5.64 -3.07
C ALA A 161 -10.94 6.64 -2.82
N ARG A 162 -10.72 7.66 -1.97
CA ARG A 162 -11.71 8.74 -1.78
C ARG A 162 -11.59 9.83 -2.85
N ALA A 163 -10.41 9.97 -3.45
CA ALA A 163 -10.09 11.04 -4.39
C ALA A 163 -10.26 10.65 -5.87
N VAL A 164 -10.32 9.36 -6.19
CA VAL A 164 -10.54 8.84 -7.54
C VAL A 164 -11.49 7.66 -7.50
N ASP A 165 -12.23 7.47 -8.59
CA ASP A 165 -13.20 6.37 -8.70
C ASP A 165 -12.51 5.06 -9.15
N GLY A 166 -13.18 3.93 -8.96
CA GLY A 166 -12.74 2.63 -9.49
C GLY A 166 -11.62 1.95 -8.70
N ILE A 167 -11.33 2.39 -7.48
CA ILE A 167 -10.44 1.69 -6.54
C ILE A 167 -11.30 0.95 -5.52
N GLY A 168 -11.55 -0.33 -5.77
CA GLY A 168 -12.12 -1.23 -4.76
C GLY A 168 -11.12 -1.57 -3.64
N PRO A 169 -11.61 -2.15 -2.53
CA PRO A 169 -10.79 -2.65 -1.43
C PRO A 169 -9.67 -3.57 -1.92
N ARG A 170 -8.46 -3.37 -1.40
CA ARG A 170 -7.27 -4.12 -1.80
C ARG A 170 -6.19 -4.04 -0.73
N ALA A 171 -5.31 -5.04 -0.68
CA ALA A 171 -4.23 -5.10 0.32
C ALA A 171 -3.09 -4.10 0.02
N ALA A 172 -2.91 -3.74 -1.25
CA ALA A 172 -1.97 -2.72 -1.68
C ALA A 172 -2.57 -1.89 -2.81
N LEU A 173 -2.14 -0.63 -2.90
CA LEU A 173 -2.58 0.23 -3.98
C LEU A 173 -2.00 -0.16 -5.35
N THR A 174 -0.74 -0.58 -5.36
CA THR A 174 0.02 -0.90 -6.58
C THR A 174 0.74 -2.24 -6.44
N PRO A 175 1.04 -2.92 -7.57
CA PRO A 175 1.77 -4.21 -7.56
C PRO A 175 3.16 -4.14 -6.95
N VAL A 176 3.80 -2.97 -7.01
CA VAL A 176 5.10 -2.72 -6.40
C VAL A 176 4.96 -1.59 -5.40
N SER A 177 5.49 -1.76 -4.19
CA SER A 177 5.46 -0.72 -3.17
C SER A 177 6.79 -0.60 -2.41
N LEU A 178 6.96 0.54 -1.74
CA LEU A 178 8.16 0.86 -0.96
C LEU A 178 7.76 1.46 0.39
N SER A 179 8.29 0.88 1.47
CA SER A 179 8.22 1.47 2.81
C SER A 179 9.59 1.89 3.29
N TYR A 180 9.66 3.05 3.95
CA TYR A 180 10.90 3.59 4.48
C TYR A 180 10.69 4.08 5.90
N ARG A 181 11.48 3.54 6.84
CA ARG A 181 11.45 3.93 8.25
C ARG A 181 12.86 4.25 8.71
N ARG A 182 12.98 5.32 9.50
CA ARG A 182 14.21 5.62 10.22
C ARG A 182 14.16 4.94 11.58
N ARG A 183 15.24 4.24 11.92
CA ARG A 183 15.42 3.66 13.24
C ARG A 183 15.78 4.79 14.23
N PRO A 184 15.10 4.89 15.38
CA PRO A 184 15.52 5.79 16.45
C PRO A 184 16.89 5.38 16.99
N GLU A 185 17.72 6.36 17.38
CA GLU A 185 19.07 6.11 17.92
C GLU A 185 19.06 5.28 19.21
N SER A 186 17.97 5.36 19.99
CA SER A 186 17.83 4.64 21.26
C SER A 186 16.96 3.39 21.11
N SER A 187 17.53 2.23 21.44
CA SER A 187 16.74 1.02 21.74
C SER A 187 16.05 1.15 23.11
N PRO A 188 14.88 0.51 23.30
CA PRO A 188 14.25 0.47 24.62
C PRO A 188 15.19 -0.22 25.61
N LEU A 189 15.40 0.42 26.76
CA LEU A 189 16.29 -0.06 27.81
C LEU A 189 15.44 -0.58 28.96
N PHE A 190 15.66 -1.84 29.32
CA PHE A 190 14.98 -2.50 30.44
C PHE A 190 16.06 -2.91 31.45
N PRO A 191 16.19 -2.20 32.59
CA PRO A 191 17.23 -2.49 33.56
C PRO A 191 17.26 -3.97 33.97
N GLY A 192 18.44 -4.59 33.91
CA GLY A 192 18.62 -6.01 34.24
C GLY A 192 18.19 -7.01 33.17
N LEU A 193 17.72 -6.56 32.00
CA LEU A 193 17.33 -7.41 30.87
C LEU A 193 18.11 -7.05 29.61
N GLY A 194 18.53 -8.07 28.86
CA GLY A 194 18.94 -7.91 27.48
C GLY A 194 17.69 -7.79 26.60
N ALA A 195 17.56 -6.69 25.86
CA ALA A 195 16.46 -6.48 24.93
C ALA A 195 16.98 -6.13 23.54
N SER A 196 16.32 -6.68 22.53
CA SER A 196 16.51 -6.35 21.13
C SER A 196 15.16 -6.05 20.50
N VAL A 197 15.17 -5.25 19.43
CA VAL A 197 13.98 -4.96 18.63
C VAL A 197 14.23 -5.46 17.22
N GLU A 198 13.36 -6.33 16.76
CA GLU A 198 13.36 -6.79 15.37
C GLU A 198 12.55 -5.79 14.52
N TRP A 199 13.25 -4.92 13.80
CA TRP A 199 12.63 -3.85 13.00
C TRP A 199 12.06 -4.31 11.67
N MET A 200 12.50 -5.48 11.22
CA MET A 200 12.11 -6.11 9.97
C MET A 200 11.63 -7.50 10.31
N MET A 201 10.58 -7.62 11.13
CA MET A 201 9.89 -8.88 11.30
C MET A 201 9.10 -9.17 10.01
N PHE A 202 9.19 -10.40 9.50
CA PHE A 202 8.36 -10.87 8.39
C PHE A 202 7.40 -11.93 8.88
N ASN A 203 6.11 -11.74 8.59
CA ASN A 203 5.03 -12.61 9.04
C ASN A 203 4.68 -13.73 8.04
N GLY A 204 5.45 -13.87 6.94
CA GLY A 204 5.18 -14.87 5.90
C GLY A 204 4.16 -14.45 4.85
N TRP A 205 3.71 -13.19 4.84
CA TRP A 205 2.73 -12.67 3.88
C TRP A 205 3.24 -11.43 3.16
N VAL A 206 2.91 -11.29 1.88
CA VAL A 206 3.13 -10.08 1.10
C VAL A 206 1.78 -9.50 0.67
N ARG A 207 1.71 -8.18 0.52
CA ARG A 207 0.47 -7.45 0.19
C ARG A 207 0.26 -7.16 -1.31
N ASN A 208 1.24 -7.51 -2.13
CA ASN A 208 1.30 -7.28 -3.56
C ASN A 208 2.39 -8.15 -4.20
N THR A 209 2.65 -7.97 -5.50
CA THR A 209 3.72 -8.68 -6.20
C THR A 209 5.11 -8.50 -5.56
N LEU A 210 5.48 -7.25 -5.22
CA LEU A 210 6.79 -6.96 -4.62
C LEU A 210 6.74 -5.73 -3.69
N HIS A 211 7.21 -5.89 -2.45
CA HIS A 211 7.39 -4.81 -1.49
C HIS A 211 8.86 -4.63 -1.12
N LEU A 212 9.40 -3.43 -1.33
CA LEU A 212 10.72 -3.04 -0.86
C LEU A 212 10.60 -2.33 0.49
N GLN A 213 11.00 -3.01 1.56
CA GLN A 213 11.02 -2.47 2.92
C GLN A 213 12.42 -1.96 3.26
N ILE A 214 12.52 -0.73 3.78
CA ILE A 214 13.80 -0.11 4.16
C ILE A 214 13.74 0.36 5.61
N VAL A 215 14.77 -0.02 6.38
CA VAL A 215 15.04 0.48 7.74
C VAL A 215 16.42 1.13 7.75
N ASP A 216 16.44 2.46 7.87
CA ASP A 216 17.68 3.25 7.89
C ASP A 216 18.15 3.46 9.33
N ASP A 217 19.33 2.97 9.68
CA ASP A 217 19.89 3.03 11.03
C ASP A 217 21.18 3.85 11.18
N HIS A 218 21.68 4.49 10.09
CA HIS A 218 22.91 5.29 10.04
C HIS A 218 24.13 4.69 10.78
N PRO A 219 25.20 4.24 10.07
CA PRO A 219 25.50 4.45 8.66
C PRO A 219 24.88 3.41 7.71
N SER A 220 24.45 2.26 8.23
CA SER A 220 23.83 1.19 7.45
C SER A 220 22.38 1.50 7.08
N THR A 221 21.88 0.76 6.10
CA THR A 221 20.47 0.80 5.72
C THR A 221 20.07 -0.62 5.37
N ALA A 222 19.30 -1.25 6.25
CA ALA A 222 18.79 -2.58 6.04
C ALA A 222 17.63 -2.53 5.05
N ALA A 223 17.60 -3.47 4.11
CA ALA A 223 16.56 -3.58 3.10
C ALA A 223 16.07 -5.02 2.99
N ARG A 224 14.79 -5.16 2.66
CA ARG A 224 14.14 -6.45 2.41
C ARG A 224 13.23 -6.33 1.21
N ILE A 225 13.35 -7.29 0.31
CA ILE A 225 12.34 -7.53 -0.72
C ILE A 225 11.41 -8.61 -0.20
N GLN A 226 10.12 -8.29 -0.05
CA GLN A 226 9.05 -9.26 0.18
C GLN A 226 8.32 -9.46 -1.15
N TYR A 227 8.02 -10.69 -1.53
CA TYR A 227 7.43 -10.99 -2.83
C TYR A 227 6.56 -12.24 -2.80
N ASP A 228 5.65 -12.34 -3.76
CA ASP A 228 4.82 -13.53 -3.97
C ASP A 228 5.60 -14.56 -4.80
N PRO A 229 6.04 -15.69 -4.21
CA PRO A 229 6.84 -16.69 -4.91
C PRO A 229 6.05 -17.45 -5.99
N ALA A 230 4.71 -17.37 -5.99
CA ALA A 230 3.88 -17.95 -7.05
C ALA A 230 3.92 -17.09 -8.34
N LEU A 231 4.18 -15.79 -8.21
CA LEU A 231 4.21 -14.83 -9.33
C LEU A 231 5.63 -14.43 -9.73
N LEU A 232 6.54 -14.33 -8.75
CA LEU A 232 7.93 -13.94 -8.94
C LEU A 232 8.85 -15.02 -8.37
N PRO A 233 9.58 -15.78 -9.20
CA PRO A 233 10.53 -16.77 -8.69
C PRO A 233 11.64 -16.08 -7.88
N THR A 234 12.24 -16.79 -6.92
CA THR A 234 13.33 -16.28 -6.08
C THR A 234 14.47 -15.68 -6.90
N THR A 235 14.84 -16.31 -8.02
CA THR A 235 15.86 -15.80 -8.94
C THR A 235 15.52 -14.42 -9.54
N GLY A 236 14.23 -14.14 -9.75
CA GLY A 236 13.73 -12.84 -10.17
C GLY A 236 13.87 -11.78 -9.08
N ALA A 237 13.50 -12.12 -7.83
CA ALA A 237 13.66 -11.24 -6.68
C ALA A 237 15.15 -10.96 -6.35
N GLU A 238 16.01 -11.97 -6.45
CA GLU A 238 17.47 -11.83 -6.34
C GLU A 238 18.02 -10.91 -7.44
N ARG A 239 17.51 -11.02 -8.66
CA ARG A 239 17.91 -10.13 -9.75
C ARG A 239 17.55 -8.67 -9.47
N VAL A 240 16.35 -8.42 -8.95
CA VAL A 240 15.94 -7.06 -8.53
C VAL A 240 16.85 -6.51 -7.44
N ARG A 241 17.20 -7.32 -6.44
CA ARG A 241 18.19 -6.95 -5.40
C ARG A 241 19.54 -6.56 -6.02
N ASP A 242 20.07 -7.41 -6.89
CA ASP A 242 21.41 -7.25 -7.46
C ASP A 242 21.48 -6.04 -8.41
N ASP A 243 20.47 -5.84 -9.24
CA ASP A 243 20.39 -4.70 -10.14
C ASP A 243 20.22 -3.38 -9.36
N LEU A 244 19.42 -3.35 -8.28
CA LEU A 244 19.30 -2.19 -7.39
C LEU A 244 20.62 -1.86 -6.68
N THR A 245 21.31 -2.88 -6.18
CA THR A 245 22.59 -2.73 -5.49
C THR A 245 23.66 -2.20 -6.44
N THR A 246 23.69 -2.74 -7.67
CA THR A 246 24.61 -2.32 -8.73
C THR A 246 24.36 -0.86 -9.14
N LEU A 247 23.10 -0.48 -9.32
CA LEU A 247 22.72 0.90 -9.62
C LEU A 247 23.15 1.86 -8.52
N LEU A 248 22.86 1.54 -7.25
CA LEU A 248 23.25 2.39 -6.12
C LEU A 248 24.77 2.51 -5.98
N ALA A 249 25.53 1.45 -6.23
CA ALA A 249 26.98 1.50 -6.24
C ALA A 249 27.53 2.45 -7.33
N ALA A 250 26.95 2.43 -8.53
CA ALA A 250 27.32 3.36 -9.60
C ALA A 250 26.99 4.82 -9.24
N LEU A 251 25.82 5.08 -8.65
CA LEU A 251 25.42 6.41 -8.18
C LEU A 251 26.26 6.90 -6.99
N ALA A 252 26.75 5.97 -6.17
CA ALA A 252 27.69 6.26 -5.09
C ALA A 252 29.07 6.69 -5.61
N ALA A 253 29.46 6.27 -6.82
CA ALA A 253 30.65 6.76 -7.50
C ALA A 253 30.41 8.15 -8.12
N ASP A 254 29.39 8.28 -8.98
CA ASP A 254 29.05 9.53 -9.66
C ASP A 254 27.55 9.63 -9.98
N PRO A 255 26.77 10.44 -9.23
CA PRO A 255 25.34 10.56 -9.44
C PRO A 255 24.97 11.51 -10.60
N ASP A 256 25.93 12.23 -11.19
CA ASP A 256 25.73 13.06 -12.38
C ASP A 256 25.91 12.25 -13.68
N THR A 257 26.19 10.95 -13.57
CA THR A 257 26.22 10.03 -14.71
C THR A 257 24.90 10.07 -15.49
N PRO A 258 24.93 10.25 -16.83
CA PRO A 258 23.76 10.11 -17.68
C PRO A 258 23.06 8.77 -17.48
N LEU A 259 21.73 8.77 -17.46
CA LEU A 259 20.95 7.56 -17.18
C LEU A 259 21.25 6.40 -18.14
N ASP A 260 21.53 6.71 -19.41
CA ASP A 260 21.86 5.73 -20.46
C ASP A 260 23.27 5.12 -20.32
N ARG A 261 24.10 5.66 -19.42
CA ARG A 261 25.44 5.15 -19.10
C ARG A 261 25.51 4.42 -17.76
N LEU A 262 24.42 4.42 -16.99
CA LEU A 262 24.33 3.64 -15.77
C LEU A 262 24.23 2.15 -16.10
N PRO A 263 24.69 1.25 -15.21
CA PRO A 263 24.61 -0.20 -15.39
C PRO A 263 23.17 -0.69 -15.18
N LEU A 264 22.27 -0.32 -16.11
CA LEU A 264 20.85 -0.67 -16.07
C LEU A 264 20.60 -2.03 -16.74
N PRO A 265 19.64 -2.82 -16.21
CA PRO A 265 19.29 -4.11 -16.80
C PRO A 265 18.57 -3.96 -18.15
N ALA A 266 18.50 -5.05 -18.90
CA ALA A 266 17.66 -5.14 -20.08
C ALA A 266 16.16 -5.20 -19.70
N PRO A 267 15.25 -4.78 -20.60
CA PRO A 267 13.81 -4.89 -20.36
C PRO A 267 13.37 -6.32 -20.05
N ALA A 268 12.47 -6.46 -19.06
CA ALA A 268 11.88 -7.73 -18.68
C ALA A 268 10.56 -8.00 -19.45
N PRO A 269 10.13 -9.26 -19.56
CA PRO A 269 8.81 -9.60 -20.10
C PRO A 269 7.66 -8.92 -19.35
N LEU A 270 6.57 -8.64 -20.06
CA LEU A 270 5.36 -8.09 -19.47
C LEU A 270 4.57 -9.19 -18.77
N ALA A 271 4.25 -8.97 -17.50
CA ALA A 271 3.18 -9.68 -16.83
C ALA A 271 2.00 -8.74 -16.65
N ALA A 272 0.80 -9.32 -16.59
CA ALA A 272 -0.43 -8.60 -16.35
C ALA A 272 -1.18 -9.22 -15.17
N MET A 273 -2.03 -8.43 -14.54
CA MET A 273 -2.99 -8.94 -13.56
C MET A 273 -3.95 -9.85 -14.30
N THR A 274 -4.05 -11.10 -13.87
CA THR A 274 -5.19 -11.93 -14.25
C THR A 274 -6.40 -11.33 -13.55
N VAL A 275 -7.23 -10.62 -14.31
CA VAL A 275 -8.57 -10.26 -13.83
C VAL A 275 -9.24 -11.60 -13.56
N ALA A 276 -9.50 -11.91 -12.28
CA ALA A 276 -10.44 -12.96 -11.96
C ALA A 276 -11.67 -12.67 -12.83
N ALA A 277 -12.11 -13.64 -13.64
CA ALA A 277 -13.27 -13.45 -14.49
C ALA A 277 -14.33 -12.73 -13.64
N PRO A 278 -14.89 -11.60 -14.10
CA PRO A 278 -15.86 -10.88 -13.29
C PRO A 278 -16.84 -11.93 -12.79
N ALA A 279 -17.07 -11.97 -11.48
CA ALA A 279 -18.12 -12.80 -10.91
C ALA A 279 -19.32 -12.63 -11.84
N PRO A 280 -19.90 -13.74 -12.36
CA PRO A 280 -20.87 -13.67 -13.45
C PRO A 280 -21.86 -12.57 -13.09
N LYS A 281 -21.92 -11.52 -13.93
CA LYS A 281 -22.82 -10.38 -13.72
C LYS A 281 -24.12 -10.96 -13.25
N ALA A 282 -24.53 -10.56 -12.04
CA ALA A 282 -25.67 -11.12 -11.36
C ALA A 282 -26.78 -11.31 -12.39
N GLY A 283 -27.16 -12.58 -12.61
CA GLY A 283 -28.48 -12.86 -13.13
C GLY A 283 -29.48 -12.12 -12.27
N GLN A 284 -30.63 -11.77 -12.84
CA GLN A 284 -31.68 -10.98 -12.19
C GLN A 284 -31.93 -11.48 -10.75
N VAL A 285 -31.27 -10.84 -9.77
CA VAL A 285 -31.28 -11.25 -8.36
C VAL A 285 -32.72 -11.12 -7.89
N ASP A 286 -33.18 -12.06 -7.06
CA ASP A 286 -34.52 -11.98 -6.50
C ASP A 286 -34.72 -10.61 -5.82
N ALA A 287 -35.71 -9.85 -6.32
CA ALA A 287 -35.93 -8.48 -5.88
C ALA A 287 -36.33 -8.38 -4.39
N VAL A 288 -36.90 -9.46 -3.83
CA VAL A 288 -37.23 -9.53 -2.40
C VAL A 288 -35.95 -9.72 -1.61
N LEU A 289 -35.09 -10.68 -1.99
CA LEU A 289 -33.81 -10.89 -1.33
C LEU A 289 -32.94 -9.62 -1.40
N LEU A 290 -32.83 -8.99 -2.56
CA LEU A 290 -32.07 -7.75 -2.72
C LEU A 290 -32.55 -6.66 -1.74
N LYS A 291 -33.87 -6.46 -1.63
CA LYS A 291 -34.45 -5.50 -0.68
C LYS A 291 -34.19 -5.87 0.78
N GLU A 292 -34.18 -7.16 1.12
CA GLU A 292 -33.82 -7.61 2.46
C GLU A 292 -32.35 -7.33 2.78
N ILE A 293 -31.45 -7.54 1.82
CA ILE A 293 -30.03 -7.25 1.99
C ILE A 293 -29.79 -5.74 2.10
N GLN A 294 -30.42 -4.91 1.24
CA GLN A 294 -30.38 -3.44 1.37
C GLN A 294 -30.80 -2.98 2.78
N ALA A 295 -31.85 -3.59 3.35
CA ALA A 295 -32.29 -3.28 4.70
C ALA A 295 -31.28 -3.68 5.80
N ILE A 296 -30.52 -4.77 5.60
CA ILE A 296 -29.42 -5.14 6.50
C ILE A 296 -28.29 -4.09 6.40
N PHE A 297 -27.90 -3.70 5.18
CA PHE A 297 -26.92 -2.63 4.98
C PHE A 297 -27.34 -1.32 5.64
N ALA A 298 -28.55 -0.83 5.35
CA ALA A 298 -29.09 0.41 5.92
C ALA A 298 -29.09 0.38 7.45
N LYS A 299 -29.51 -0.75 8.05
CA LYS A 299 -29.51 -0.93 9.50
C LYS A 299 -28.10 -0.88 10.10
N GLU A 300 -27.15 -1.64 9.57
CA GLU A 300 -25.80 -1.73 10.15
C GLU A 300 -24.95 -0.48 9.86
N LEU A 301 -25.34 0.33 8.87
CA LEU A 301 -24.76 1.64 8.57
C LEU A 301 -25.47 2.82 9.25
N GLU A 302 -26.58 2.57 9.96
CA GLU A 302 -27.45 3.60 10.54
C GLU A 302 -27.97 4.63 9.51
N LEU A 303 -28.34 4.15 8.32
CA LEU A 303 -28.90 4.94 7.20
C LEU A 303 -30.39 4.63 6.99
N ASP A 304 -31.10 5.56 6.36
CA ASP A 304 -32.53 5.40 6.03
C ASP A 304 -32.76 4.41 4.87
N ASP A 305 -31.92 4.46 3.84
CA ASP A 305 -31.93 3.52 2.70
C ASP A 305 -30.52 3.42 2.09
N VAL A 306 -30.29 2.37 1.30
CA VAL A 306 -29.03 2.06 0.61
C VAL A 306 -29.37 1.58 -0.80
N GLU A 307 -28.79 2.17 -1.85
CA GLU A 307 -29.04 1.74 -3.23
C GLU A 307 -28.37 0.37 -3.50
N PRO A 308 -28.87 -0.43 -4.47
CA PRO A 308 -28.39 -1.81 -4.68
C PRO A 308 -26.88 -1.93 -4.91
N ASP A 309 -26.34 -0.93 -5.63
CA ASP A 309 -24.96 -0.90 -6.09
C ASP A 309 -24.13 0.17 -5.33
N ASP A 310 -24.64 0.69 -4.21
CA ASP A 310 -23.84 1.54 -3.32
C ASP A 310 -22.74 0.69 -2.67
N ASP A 311 -21.50 1.19 -2.73
CA ASP A 311 -20.37 0.53 -2.08
C ASP A 311 -20.43 0.76 -0.56
N LEU A 312 -20.36 -0.35 0.20
CA LEU A 312 -20.38 -0.35 1.66
C LEU A 312 -19.39 0.64 2.29
N PHE A 313 -18.17 0.76 1.76
CA PHE A 313 -17.12 1.58 2.34
C PHE A 313 -17.29 3.06 2.02
N ASP A 314 -17.87 3.38 0.88
CA ASP A 314 -18.24 4.75 0.53
C ASP A 314 -19.30 5.28 1.49
N LEU A 315 -20.25 4.42 1.88
CA LEU A 315 -21.28 4.68 2.90
C LEU A 315 -20.75 4.70 4.34
N GLY A 316 -19.46 4.46 4.56
CA GLY A 316 -18.83 4.51 5.88
C GLY A 316 -18.73 3.16 6.60
N GLY A 317 -19.03 2.06 5.92
CA GLY A 317 -18.86 0.71 6.45
C GLY A 317 -17.40 0.36 6.73
N HIS A 318 -17.21 -0.51 7.71
CA HIS A 318 -15.89 -0.99 8.13
C HIS A 318 -15.95 -2.49 8.50
N SER A 319 -14.83 -3.08 8.92
CA SER A 319 -14.73 -4.53 9.21
C SER A 319 -15.79 -5.04 10.20
N LEU A 320 -16.20 -4.23 11.18
CA LEU A 320 -17.27 -4.61 12.11
C LEU A 320 -18.64 -4.67 11.42
N THR A 321 -18.96 -3.71 10.53
CA THR A 321 -20.17 -3.69 9.70
C THR A 321 -20.22 -4.93 8.81
N ILE A 322 -19.10 -5.28 8.16
CA ILE A 322 -18.99 -6.52 7.36
C ILE A 322 -19.28 -7.74 8.24
N THR A 323 -18.67 -7.81 9.42
CA THR A 323 -18.90 -8.91 10.37
C THR A 323 -20.38 -9.01 10.78
N GLN A 324 -21.04 -7.87 11.00
CA GLN A 324 -22.46 -7.81 11.35
C GLN A 324 -23.38 -8.24 10.18
N ILE A 325 -23.05 -7.84 8.95
CA ILE A 325 -23.75 -8.27 7.74
C ILE A 325 -23.58 -9.77 7.55
N MET A 326 -22.36 -10.30 7.64
CA MET A 326 -22.07 -11.74 7.55
C MET A 326 -22.82 -12.53 8.62
N ALA A 327 -22.84 -12.05 9.87
CA ALA A 327 -23.59 -12.68 10.96
C ALA A 327 -25.10 -12.66 10.70
N SER A 328 -25.64 -11.56 10.17
CA SER A 328 -27.05 -11.44 9.80
C SER A 328 -27.42 -12.40 8.66
N ALA A 329 -26.54 -12.54 7.66
CA ALA A 329 -26.73 -13.46 6.56
C ALA A 329 -26.72 -14.94 7.03
N GLN A 330 -25.75 -15.30 7.88
CA GLN A 330 -25.70 -16.63 8.49
C GLN A 330 -26.94 -16.93 9.32
N GLN A 331 -27.42 -15.96 10.12
CA GLN A 331 -28.59 -16.14 10.98
C GLN A 331 -29.89 -16.26 10.17
N ARG A 332 -30.06 -15.47 9.12
CA ARG A 332 -31.31 -15.36 8.37
C ARG A 332 -31.42 -16.37 7.23
N TYR A 333 -30.31 -16.70 6.58
CA TYR A 333 -30.29 -17.55 5.39
C TYR A 333 -29.48 -18.84 5.56
N GLY A 334 -28.76 -19.00 6.67
CA GLY A 334 -27.98 -20.22 6.95
C GLY A 334 -26.71 -20.35 6.11
N VAL A 335 -26.27 -19.29 5.43
CA VAL A 335 -25.09 -19.29 4.55
C VAL A 335 -23.94 -18.50 5.17
N GLU A 336 -22.73 -19.03 5.01
CA GLU A 336 -21.51 -18.40 5.49
C GLU A 336 -20.85 -17.65 4.33
N LEU A 337 -20.93 -16.32 4.37
CA LEU A 337 -20.33 -15.46 3.36
C LEU A 337 -18.81 -15.37 3.57
N SER A 338 -18.04 -15.38 2.48
CA SER A 338 -16.60 -15.11 2.54
C SER A 338 -16.35 -13.61 2.76
N PHE A 339 -15.34 -13.28 3.55
CA PHE A 339 -14.89 -11.88 3.69
C PHE A 339 -14.38 -11.32 2.34
N GLU A 340 -13.87 -12.18 1.45
CA GLU A 340 -13.37 -11.81 0.12
C GLU A 340 -14.46 -11.17 -0.75
N LEU A 341 -15.72 -11.58 -0.60
CA LEU A 341 -16.86 -10.98 -1.29
C LEU A 341 -16.92 -9.47 -1.07
N PHE A 342 -16.75 -9.05 0.19
CA PHE A 342 -16.78 -7.63 0.58
C PHE A 342 -15.49 -6.89 0.21
N ILE A 343 -14.43 -7.60 -0.20
CA ILE A 343 -13.24 -6.96 -0.77
C ILE A 343 -13.45 -6.70 -2.26
N ASP A 344 -14.07 -7.65 -2.96
CA ASP A 344 -14.20 -7.60 -4.42
C ASP A 344 -15.39 -6.75 -4.89
N ASP A 345 -16.55 -6.87 -4.25
CA ASP A 345 -17.77 -6.14 -4.59
C ASP A 345 -18.66 -6.00 -3.35
N ALA A 346 -18.51 -4.88 -2.63
CA ALA A 346 -19.14 -4.65 -1.33
C ALA A 346 -20.55 -4.04 -1.45
N THR A 347 -21.33 -4.49 -2.43
CA THR A 347 -22.68 -3.97 -2.71
C THR A 347 -23.77 -4.92 -2.21
N ALA A 348 -24.98 -4.39 -2.03
CA ALA A 348 -26.14 -5.21 -1.68
C ALA A 348 -26.47 -6.23 -2.79
N THR A 349 -26.29 -5.83 -4.05
CA THR A 349 -26.44 -6.70 -5.22
C THR A 349 -25.50 -7.91 -5.17
N ALA A 350 -24.21 -7.69 -4.91
CA ALA A 350 -23.21 -8.77 -4.85
C ALA A 350 -23.46 -9.73 -3.68
N VAL A 351 -23.82 -9.18 -2.51
CA VAL A 351 -24.16 -10.00 -1.34
C VAL A 351 -25.39 -10.87 -1.60
N ALA A 352 -26.44 -10.31 -2.20
CA ALA A 352 -27.65 -11.06 -2.51
C ALA A 352 -27.38 -12.18 -3.54
N ALA A 353 -26.60 -11.90 -4.59
CA ALA A 353 -26.21 -12.90 -5.59
C ALA A 353 -25.40 -14.06 -4.99
N GLU A 354 -24.47 -13.76 -4.07
CA GLU A 354 -23.67 -14.79 -3.40
C GLU A 354 -24.51 -15.66 -2.46
N ILE A 355 -25.50 -15.07 -1.77
CA ILE A 355 -26.45 -15.83 -0.94
C ILE A 355 -27.28 -16.79 -1.79
N GLU A 356 -27.80 -16.36 -2.95
CA GLU A 356 -28.53 -17.23 -3.88
C GLU A 356 -27.66 -18.41 -4.32
N ARG A 357 -26.44 -18.11 -4.77
CA ARG A 357 -25.47 -19.12 -5.22
C ARG A 357 -25.18 -20.17 -4.14
N LEU A 358 -24.96 -19.74 -2.89
CA LEU A 358 -24.69 -20.64 -1.77
C LEU A 358 -25.92 -21.47 -1.37
N ARG A 359 -27.12 -20.91 -1.50
CA ARG A 359 -28.38 -21.63 -1.24
C ARG A 359 -28.65 -22.68 -2.31
N GLU A 360 -28.38 -22.37 -3.58
CA GLU A 360 -28.51 -23.32 -4.70
C GLU A 360 -27.53 -24.49 -4.60
N GLN A 361 -26.33 -24.27 -4.03
CA GLN A 361 -25.34 -25.33 -3.81
C GLN A 361 -25.61 -26.21 -2.58
N SER A 362 -26.50 -25.74 -1.69
CA SER A 362 -26.88 -26.45 -0.46
C SER A 362 -28.19 -27.25 -0.60
N CYS A 363 -28.86 -27.16 -1.76
CA CYS A 363 -30.00 -27.99 -2.17
C CYS A 363 -29.54 -29.13 -3.09
#